data_AF-A0A257CQX1-F1
#
_entry.id   AF-A0A257CQX1-F1
#
_cell.length_a   1.000
_cell.length_b   1.000
_cell.length_c   1.000
_cell.angle_alpha   90.00
_cell.angle_beta   90.00
_cell.angle_gamma   90.00
#
_symmetry.space_group_name_H-M   'P 1'
#
loop_
_entity.id
_entity.type
_entity.pdbx_description
1 polymer ?
#
loop_
_entity_poly.entity_id
_entity_poly.type
_entity_poly.pdbx_seq_one_letter_code
_entity_poly.pdbx_strand_id
1 'polypeptide(L)' 'MPSINIDGTNYDLDNMSQAAKGQLASLQFVERELQRLGSEAAVYQTAKVAYIKALKEALVPPDMLTAPGGDTLRLG' A
#
# COMPACT_ATOMS: atom_id res chain seq x y z
N MET A 1 -16.77 -20.18 -21.98
CA MET A 1 -15.38 -20.02 -22.41
C MET A 1 -14.79 -18.92 -21.52
N PRO A 2 -13.80 -19.24 -20.69
CA PRO A 2 -13.20 -18.25 -19.79
C PRO A 2 -12.36 -17.27 -20.63
N SER A 3 -12.54 -15.97 -20.42
CA SER A 3 -11.86 -14.93 -21.21
C SER A 3 -11.05 -14.00 -20.31
N ILE A 4 -10.00 -13.41 -20.88
CA ILE A 4 -9.17 -12.39 -20.21
C ILE A 4 -9.17 -11.11 -21.02
N ASN A 5 -9.16 -9.98 -20.34
CA ASN A 5 -8.95 -8.69 -20.98
C ASN A 5 -7.47 -8.30 -20.85
N ILE A 6 -6.79 -8.11 -21.98
CA ILE A 6 -5.44 -7.54 -22.03
C ILE A 6 -5.53 -6.28 -22.88
N ASP A 7 -5.13 -5.13 -22.32
CA ASP A 7 -5.12 -3.83 -22.98
C ASP A 7 -6.45 -3.44 -23.66
N GLY A 8 -7.58 -3.78 -23.03
CA GLY A 8 -8.91 -3.50 -23.55
C GLY A 8 -9.43 -4.53 -24.56
N THR A 9 -8.60 -5.48 -24.99
CA THR A 9 -9.00 -6.56 -25.91
C THR A 9 -9.34 -7.82 -25.12
N ASN A 10 -10.53 -8.38 -25.39
CA ASN A 10 -10.96 -9.63 -24.75
C ASN A 10 -10.45 -10.84 -25.55
N TYR A 11 -9.69 -11.70 -24.91
CA TYR A 11 -9.16 -12.94 -25.47
C TYR A 11 -9.84 -14.14 -24.84
N ASP A 12 -10.29 -15.06 -25.67
CA ASP A 12 -10.78 -16.34 -25.22
C ASP A 12 -9.59 -17.24 -24.84
N LEU A 13 -9.53 -17.69 -23.59
CA LEU A 13 -8.47 -18.57 -23.11
C LEU A 13 -8.46 -19.89 -23.87
N ASP A 14 -9.60 -20.40 -24.32
CA ASP A 14 -9.66 -21.68 -25.04
C ASP A 14 -8.95 -21.59 -26.40
N ASN A 15 -8.93 -20.40 -27.01
CA ASN A 15 -8.28 -20.11 -28.30
C ASN A 15 -6.81 -19.71 -28.17
N MET A 16 -6.27 -19.56 -26.96
CA MET A 16 -4.86 -19.21 -26.76
C MET A 16 -3.93 -20.40 -26.97
N SER A 17 -2.75 -20.14 -27.55
CA SER A 17 -1.69 -21.14 -27.66
C SER A 17 -1.19 -21.57 -26.28
N GLN A 18 -0.61 -22.79 -26.20
CA GLN A 18 -0.05 -23.29 -24.94
C GLN A 18 1.06 -22.38 -24.39
N ALA A 19 1.87 -21.80 -25.28
CA ALA A 19 2.91 -20.84 -24.91
C ALA A 19 2.30 -19.57 -24.29
N ALA A 20 1.21 -19.03 -24.88
CA ALA A 20 0.52 -17.85 -24.35
C ALA A 20 -0.13 -18.12 -22.99
N LYS A 21 -0.74 -19.30 -22.80
CA LYS A 21 -1.26 -19.74 -21.49
C LYS A 21 -0.14 -19.84 -20.44
N GLY A 22 1.03 -20.34 -20.83
CA GLY A 22 2.21 -20.39 -19.95
C GLY A 22 2.67 -18.99 -19.52
N GLN A 23 2.73 -18.03 -20.44
CA GLN A 23 3.10 -16.65 -20.11
C GLN A 23 2.06 -15.96 -19.22
N LEU A 24 0.76 -16.19 -19.47
CA LEU A 24 -0.31 -15.69 -18.63
C LEU A 24 -0.19 -16.19 -17.18
N ALA A 25 0.10 -17.48 -17.00
CA ALA A 25 0.29 -18.04 -15.65
C ALA A 25 1.48 -17.40 -14.92
N SER A 26 2.60 -17.19 -15.63
CA SER A 26 3.77 -16.47 -15.10
C SER A 26 3.43 -15.02 -14.74
N LEU A 27 2.68 -14.32 -15.59
CA LEU A 27 2.26 -12.93 -15.32
C LEU A 27 1.39 -12.86 -14.06
N GLN A 28 0.36 -13.71 -13.96
CA GLN A 28 -0.50 -13.76 -12.78
C GLN A 28 0.28 -14.09 -11.49
N PHE A 29 1.32 -14.92 -11.60
CA PHE A 29 2.20 -15.17 -10.46
C PHE A 29 2.95 -13.91 -10.03
N VAL A 30 3.56 -13.19 -10.97
CA VAL A 30 4.29 -11.94 -10.68
C VAL A 30 3.36 -10.87 -10.11
N GLU A 31 2.15 -10.72 -10.65
CA GLU A 31 1.15 -9.75 -10.17
C GLU A 31 0.76 -10.01 -8.71
N ARG A 32 0.50 -11.27 -8.35
CA ARG A 32 0.20 -11.65 -6.96
C ARG A 32 1.35 -11.31 -6.03
N GLU A 33 2.58 -11.53 -6.47
CA GLU A 33 3.75 -11.25 -5.64
C GLU A 33 4.00 -9.74 -5.48
N LEU A 34 3.78 -8.95 -6.54
CA LEU A 34 3.81 -7.50 -6.46
C LEU A 34 2.75 -6.96 -5.50
N GLN A 35 1.53 -7.50 -5.53
CA GLN A 35 0.47 -7.13 -4.58
C GLN A 35 0.85 -7.47 -3.13
N ARG A 36 1.45 -8.65 -2.91
CA ARG A 36 1.93 -9.08 -1.59
C ARG A 36 3.00 -8.12 -1.07
N LEU A 37 4.01 -7.81 -1.88
CA LEU A 37 5.08 -6.87 -1.53
C LEU A 37 4.55 -5.45 -1.29
N GLY A 38 3.58 -4.98 -2.07
CA GLY A 38 2.92 -3.69 -1.86
C GLY A 38 2.20 -3.61 -0.51
N SER A 39 1.55 -4.71 -0.11
CA SER A 39 0.90 -4.80 1.20
C SER A 39 1.92 -4.75 2.35
N GLU A 40 3.04 -5.46 2.20
CA GLU A 40 4.14 -5.45 3.16
C GLU A 40 4.78 -4.06 3.27
N ALA A 41 4.98 -3.38 2.15
CA ALA A 41 5.49 -2.01 2.11
C ALA A 41 4.56 -1.02 2.84
N ALA A 42 3.24 -1.19 2.74
CA ALA A 42 2.28 -0.35 3.47
C ALA A 42 2.40 -0.51 5.00
N VAL A 43 2.66 -1.72 5.47
CA VAL A 43 2.94 -1.99 6.90
C VAL A 43 4.20 -1.24 7.34
N TYR A 44 5.29 -1.37 6.60
CA TYR A 44 6.54 -0.67 6.92
C TYR A 44 6.38 0.85 6.88
N GLN A 45 5.61 1.38 5.93
CA GLN A 45 5.34 2.81 5.83
C GLN A 45 4.57 3.32 7.07
N THR A 46 3.63 2.53 7.58
CA THR A 46 2.91 2.84 8.83
C THR A 46 3.86 2.87 10.02
N ALA A 47 4.70 1.84 10.16
CA ALA A 47 5.70 1.77 11.23
C ALA A 47 6.69 2.94 11.17
N LYS A 48 7.17 3.29 9.97
CA LYS A 48 8.05 4.46 9.74
C LYS A 48 7.42 5.76 10.24
N VAL A 49 6.14 5.99 9.94
CA VAL A 49 5.42 7.18 10.42
C VAL A 49 5.34 7.22 11.94
N ALA A 50 5.04 6.08 12.59
CA ALA A 50 5.01 5.96 14.04
C ALA A 50 6.37 6.27 14.68
N TYR A 51 7.46 5.72 14.12
CA TYR A 51 8.81 5.97 14.62
C TYR A 51 9.24 7.42 14.44
N ILE A 52 8.90 8.06 13.32
CA ILE A 52 9.16 9.49 13.13
C ILE A 52 8.42 10.32 14.18
N LYS A 53 7.16 9.98 14.50
CA LYS A 53 6.38 10.66 15.54
C LYS A 53 7.05 10.51 16.91
N ALA A 54 7.37 9.28 17.31
CA ALA A 54 8.03 9.00 18.58
C ALA A 54 9.39 9.70 18.70
N LEU A 55 10.17 9.71 17.60
CA LEU A 55 11.45 10.41 17.57
C LEU A 55 11.26 11.92 17.76
N LYS A 56 10.26 12.54 17.13
CA LYS A 56 9.96 13.96 17.34
C LYS A 56 9.63 14.25 18.80
N GLU A 57 8.78 13.43 19.42
CA GLU A 57 8.43 13.58 20.84
C GLU A 57 9.65 13.47 21.75
N ALA A 58 10.57 12.53 21.48
CA ALA A 58 11.79 12.36 22.25
C ALA A 58 12.82 13.49 22.08
N LEU A 59 12.78 14.22 20.96
CA LEU A 59 13.70 15.32 20.66
C LEU A 59 13.17 16.69 21.13
N VAL A 60 11.91 16.79 21.57
CA VAL A 60 11.35 18.04 22.10
C VAL A 60 11.95 18.31 23.49
N PRO A 61 12.57 19.48 23.73
CA PRO A 61 13.09 19.83 25.04
C PRO A 61 11.98 19.86 26.11
N PRO A 62 12.25 19.49 27.38
CA PRO A 62 11.25 19.45 28.46
C PRO A 62 10.47 20.75 28.63
N ASP A 63 11.11 21.88 28.37
CA ASP A 63 10.54 23.23 28.55
C ASP A 63 9.48 23.58 27.50
N MET A 64 9.36 22.79 26.43
CA MET A 64 8.37 22.98 25.35
C MET A 64 7.19 21.99 25.42
N LEU A 65 7.22 21.00 26.31
CA LEU A 65 6.12 20.03 26.52
C LEU A 65 4.95 20.60 27.34
N THR A 66 5.09 21.78 27.94
CA THR A 66 4.10 22.37 28.87
C THR A 66 3.45 23.65 28.40
N ALA A 67 3.60 24.07 27.13
CA ALA A 67 2.84 25.22 26.62
C ALA A 67 1.33 24.93 26.73
N PRO A 68 0.56 25.64 27.58
CA PRO A 68 -0.87 25.40 27.73
C PRO A 68 -1.58 26.05 26.54
N GLY A 69 -1.70 25.31 25.45
CA GLY A 69 -2.54 25.66 24.29
C GLY A 69 -3.91 24.99 24.31
N GLY A 70 -4.29 24.39 25.44
CA GLY A 70 -5.54 23.66 25.65
C GLY A 70 -6.55 24.43 26.50
N ASP A 71 -6.69 25.74 26.30
CA ASP A 71 -7.90 26.42 26.74
C ASP A 71 -8.39 27.38 25.65
N THR A 72 -9.44 26.95 24.95
CA THR A 72 -10.51 27.85 24.50
C THR A 72 -11.73 27.00 24.23
N LEU A 73 -12.43 26.68 25.32
CA LEU A 73 -13.88 26.58 25.28
C LEU A 73 -14.42 27.83 24.59
N ARG A 74 -15.02 27.68 23.40
CA ARG A 74 -15.91 28.69 22.81
C ARG A 74 -17.32 28.13 22.81
N LEU A 75 -17.99 28.33 23.95
CA LEU A 75 -19.45 28.38 24.03
C LEU A 75 -19.89 29.70 23.40
N GLY A 76 -20.71 29.61 22.35
CA GLY A 76 -21.34 30.72 21.65
C GLY A 76 -22.26 30.17 20.58
#